data_AF-A0A1Y5GVD1-F1
#
_entry.id   AF-A0A1Y5GVD1-F1
#
_cell.length_a   1.000
_cell.length_b   1.000
_cell.length_c   1.000
_cell.angle_alpha   90.00
_cell.angle_beta   90.00
_cell.angle_gamma   90.00
#
_symmetry.space_group_name_H-M   'P 1'
#
loop_
_entity.id
_entity.type
_entity.pdbx_description
1 polymer ?
#
loop_
_entity_poly.entity_id
_entity_poly.type
_entity_poly.pdbx_seq_one_letter_code
_entity_poly.pdbx_strand_id
1 'polypeptide(L)'
;MTASSIDQLARKVCKDRVGTNSQQLLLAAGIEQQVPSITQHSANQHDSSRLIMAARMLAETQPAYSDVASNILYRQLCSDTYSALGLTTNTNDMYAQGFLRYIHKGVQCGLLQPEIIAYDLVFLSLKLVARLDHNLAYTELQALVSQHLLKEQGKCFELPQYAFMRIAIALAIKENQSEQRVAEIYRLLSVRSYSRISPKTLSAGTLEQPYFRTVKNDQRLRLVN
;
A
#
# COMPACT_ATOMS: atom_id res chain seq x y z
N MET A 1 -6.26 12.03 15.33
CA MET A 1 -5.97 10.90 16.24
C MET A 1 -5.46 11.50 17.54
N THR A 2 -6.14 11.33 18.66
CA THR A 2 -5.70 11.85 19.98
C THR A 2 -4.62 10.94 20.59
N ALA A 3 -3.92 11.37 21.64
CA ALA A 3 -2.87 10.58 22.34
C ALA A 3 -3.31 9.14 22.68
N SER A 4 -4.60 8.90 22.96
CA SER A 4 -5.18 7.56 23.15
C SER A 4 -5.03 6.63 21.93
N SER A 5 -4.88 7.17 20.72
CA SER A 5 -4.85 6.41 19.47
C SER A 5 -3.46 5.88 19.12
N ILE A 6 -2.38 6.57 19.52
CA ILE A 6 -1.01 6.14 19.23
C ILE A 6 -0.56 5.03 20.18
N ASP A 7 -0.98 5.12 21.45
CA ASP A 7 -0.81 4.05 22.44
C ASP A 7 -1.53 2.77 22.02
N GLN A 8 -2.76 2.89 21.52
CA GLN A 8 -3.51 1.77 20.97
C GLN A 8 -2.81 1.16 19.76
N LEU A 9 -2.22 1.98 18.88
CA LEU A 9 -1.43 1.51 17.76
C LEU A 9 -0.23 0.70 18.25
N ALA A 10 0.59 1.25 19.15
CA ALA A 10 1.77 0.59 19.71
C ALA A 10 1.41 -0.75 20.36
N ARG A 11 0.36 -0.78 21.19
CA ARG A 11 -0.16 -2.02 21.79
C ARG A 11 -0.58 -3.04 20.74
N LYS A 12 -1.29 -2.60 19.69
CA LYS A 12 -1.78 -3.48 18.63
C LYS A 12 -0.65 -4.09 17.80
N VAL A 13 0.38 -3.33 17.46
CA VAL A 13 1.49 -3.82 16.61
C VAL A 13 2.48 -4.71 17.37
N CYS A 14 2.61 -4.54 18.69
CA CYS A 14 3.41 -5.42 19.55
C CYS A 14 2.62 -6.63 20.10
N LYS A 15 1.30 -6.66 19.92
CA LYS A 15 0.46 -7.75 20.45
C LYS A 15 0.87 -9.10 19.82
N ASP A 16 0.91 -10.14 20.65
CA ASP A 16 1.20 -11.53 20.26
C ASP A 16 2.58 -11.74 19.62
N ARG A 17 3.50 -10.77 19.77
CA ARG A 17 4.88 -10.82 19.25
C ARG A 17 5.87 -10.97 20.39
N VAL A 18 6.41 -12.18 20.51
CA VAL A 18 7.44 -12.51 21.51
C VAL A 18 8.65 -11.60 21.33
N GLY A 19 9.14 -11.04 22.43
CA GLY A 19 10.29 -10.14 22.42
C GLY A 19 9.98 -8.71 21.99
N THR A 20 8.71 -8.29 21.95
CA THR A 20 8.35 -6.88 21.74
C THR A 20 7.55 -6.33 22.91
N ASN A 21 7.69 -5.04 23.20
CA ASN A 21 7.01 -4.35 24.29
C ASN A 21 6.55 -2.96 23.82
N SER A 22 5.24 -2.69 23.92
CA SER A 22 4.68 -1.43 23.45
C SER A 22 5.13 -0.21 24.26
N GLN A 23 5.37 -0.36 25.57
CA GLN A 23 5.89 0.74 26.40
C GLN A 23 7.33 1.07 26.03
N GLN A 24 8.17 0.05 25.84
CA GLN A 24 9.54 0.24 25.35
C GLN A 24 9.56 0.96 24.00
N LEU A 25 8.65 0.58 23.09
CA LEU A 25 8.50 1.24 21.80
C LEU A 25 8.11 2.73 21.92
N LEU A 26 7.12 3.04 22.76
CA LEU A 26 6.66 4.42 23.00
C LEU A 26 7.75 5.28 23.62
N LEU A 27 8.47 4.75 24.61
CA LEU A 27 9.62 5.40 25.25
C LEU A 27 10.72 5.68 24.22
N ALA A 28 11.09 4.70 23.41
CA ALA A 28 12.09 4.86 22.36
C ALA A 28 11.68 5.88 21.28
N ALA A 29 10.36 6.08 21.08
CA ALA A 29 9.83 7.11 20.18
C ALA A 29 9.79 8.51 20.82
N GLY A 30 10.15 8.65 22.11
CA GLY A 30 10.01 9.87 22.89
C GLY A 30 8.55 10.28 23.11
N ILE A 31 7.63 9.32 23.04
CA ILE A 31 6.20 9.54 23.29
C ILE A 31 6.01 9.25 24.78
N GLU A 32 6.27 10.26 25.60
CA GLU A 32 5.96 10.19 27.02
C GLU A 32 4.45 10.17 27.23
N GLN A 33 3.98 9.43 28.24
CA GLN A 33 2.60 9.58 28.70
C GLN A 33 2.46 10.99 29.26
N GLN A 34 1.85 11.89 28.49
CA GLN A 34 1.73 13.29 28.89
C GLN A 34 1.02 13.42 30.24
N VAL A 35 1.76 13.87 31.25
CA VAL A 35 1.24 14.73 32.33
C VAL A 35 0.68 15.99 31.64
N PRO A 36 -0.50 16.52 32.02
CA PRO A 36 -1.20 17.53 31.23
C PRO A 36 -0.42 18.85 31.21
N SER A 37 0.28 19.14 30.12
CA SER A 37 0.85 20.44 29.82
C SER A 37 0.27 21.01 28.52
N ILE A 38 -0.12 22.27 28.63
CA ILE A 38 -1.00 23.00 27.70
C ILE A 38 -0.18 23.47 26.50
N THR A 39 0.00 22.62 25.50
CA THR A 39 0.37 23.06 24.14
C THR A 39 0.01 21.96 23.15
N GLN A 40 -1.21 22.00 22.61
CA GLN A 40 -1.64 21.11 21.53
C GLN A 40 -1.78 21.89 20.22
N HIS A 41 -0.88 21.64 19.28
CA HIS A 41 -1.24 21.63 17.86
C HIS A 41 -0.26 20.80 17.02
N SER A 42 -0.83 19.96 16.13
CA SER A 42 -0.20 19.23 15.01
C SER A 42 0.83 18.12 15.31
N ALA A 43 0.40 16.86 15.56
CA ALA A 43 1.33 15.72 15.74
C ALA A 43 0.96 14.38 15.06
N ASN A 44 -0.20 14.25 14.39
CA ASN A 44 -0.74 12.91 14.07
C ASN A 44 0.08 12.06 13.07
N GLN A 45 0.74 12.67 12.08
CA GLN A 45 1.56 11.96 11.09
C GLN A 45 3.03 11.83 11.54
N HIS A 46 3.49 12.76 12.37
CA HIS A 46 4.81 12.74 12.98
C HIS A 46 4.95 11.55 13.94
N ASP A 47 3.90 11.21 14.69
CA ASP A 47 3.98 10.17 15.73
C ASP A 47 4.14 8.75 15.18
N SER A 48 3.46 8.41 14.08
CA SER A 48 3.65 7.10 13.46
C SER A 48 5.04 6.95 12.82
N SER A 49 5.57 8.01 12.22
CA SER A 49 6.95 8.05 11.72
C SER A 49 7.97 7.89 12.84
N ARG A 50 7.73 8.51 14.00
CA ARG A 50 8.55 8.34 15.21
C ARG A 50 8.51 6.91 15.72
N LEU A 51 7.34 6.27 15.78
CA LEU A 51 7.22 4.85 16.15
C LEU A 51 7.97 3.93 15.18
N ILE A 52 7.90 4.20 13.87
CA ILE A 52 8.67 3.43 12.87
C ILE A 52 10.17 3.57 13.12
N MET A 53 10.66 4.80 13.34
CA MET A 53 12.09 5.03 13.63
C MET A 53 12.51 4.32 14.91
N ALA A 54 11.71 4.40 15.98
CA ALA A 54 11.95 3.70 17.24
C ALA A 54 11.99 2.17 17.07
N ALA A 55 11.02 1.60 16.35
CA ALA A 55 10.99 0.17 16.07
C ALA A 55 12.23 -0.28 15.28
N ARG A 56 12.70 0.53 14.32
CA ARG A 56 13.93 0.23 13.56
C ARG A 56 15.18 0.24 14.43
N MET A 57 15.33 1.21 15.32
CA MET A 57 16.45 1.24 16.28
C MET A 57 16.42 0.02 17.20
N LEU A 58 15.25 -0.31 17.75
CA LEU A 58 15.09 -1.48 18.62
C LEU A 58 15.34 -2.80 17.87
N ALA A 59 15.08 -2.85 16.55
CA ALA A 59 15.34 -4.03 15.73
C ALA A 59 16.83 -4.41 15.63
N GLU A 60 17.75 -3.48 15.89
CA GLU A 60 19.20 -3.75 15.91
C GLU A 60 19.60 -4.70 17.05
N THR A 61 18.86 -4.66 18.16
CA THR A 61 19.11 -5.52 19.33
C THR A 61 18.07 -6.63 19.47
N GLN A 62 16.85 -6.40 19.00
CA GLN A 62 15.73 -7.31 19.15
C GLN A 62 14.99 -7.44 17.79
N PRO A 63 15.31 -8.46 16.97
CA PRO A 63 14.86 -8.57 15.58
C PRO A 63 13.34 -8.52 15.37
N ALA A 64 12.55 -8.93 16.37
CA ALA A 64 11.09 -8.91 16.32
C ALA A 64 10.49 -7.49 16.10
N TYR A 65 11.22 -6.43 16.41
CA TYR A 65 10.78 -5.05 16.11
C TYR A 65 10.85 -4.69 14.63
N SER A 66 11.54 -5.47 13.79
CA SER A 66 11.51 -5.27 12.33
C SER A 66 10.08 -5.46 11.78
N ASP A 67 9.39 -6.52 12.23
CA ASP A 67 7.99 -6.74 11.90
C ASP A 67 7.08 -5.63 12.43
N VAL A 68 7.39 -5.10 13.62
CA VAL A 68 6.65 -3.98 14.21
C VAL A 68 6.75 -2.74 13.30
N ALA A 69 7.95 -2.41 12.82
CA ALA A 69 8.17 -1.30 11.88
C ALA A 69 7.38 -1.50 10.57
N SER A 70 7.47 -2.69 9.97
CA SER A 70 6.73 -3.04 8.75
C SER A 70 5.22 -2.91 8.95
N ASN A 71 4.69 -3.40 10.08
CA ASN A 71 3.26 -3.35 10.38
C ASN A 71 2.75 -1.93 10.58
N ILE A 72 3.53 -1.05 11.24
CA ILE A 72 3.13 0.35 11.38
C ILE A 72 3.05 1.02 9.99
N LEU A 73 4.08 0.84 9.16
CA LEU A 73 4.12 1.38 7.81
C LEU A 73 2.97 0.85 6.95
N TYR A 74 2.70 -0.46 6.98
CA TYR A 74 1.60 -1.07 6.24
C TYR A 74 0.24 -0.51 6.67
N ARG A 75 0.01 -0.30 7.97
CA ARG A 75 -1.24 0.28 8.46
C ARG A 75 -1.45 1.71 7.99
N GLN A 76 -0.38 2.52 7.93
CA GLN A 76 -0.45 3.85 7.34
C GLN A 76 -0.80 3.77 5.85
N LEU A 77 -0.12 2.89 5.11
CA LEU A 77 -0.38 2.66 3.69
C LEU A 77 -1.84 2.26 3.42
N CYS A 78 -2.40 1.34 4.21
CA CYS A 78 -3.81 0.97 4.12
C CYS A 78 -4.74 2.14 4.38
N SER A 79 -4.47 2.92 5.43
CA SER A 79 -5.28 4.10 5.77
C SER A 79 -5.29 5.11 4.62
N ASP A 80 -4.11 5.43 4.07
CA ASP A 80 -3.96 6.37 2.96
C ASP A 80 -4.65 5.83 1.70
N THR A 81 -4.45 4.54 1.40
CA THR A 81 -5.01 3.90 0.21
C THR A 81 -6.53 3.86 0.27
N TYR A 82 -7.12 3.38 1.36
CA TYR A 82 -8.58 3.31 1.47
C TYR A 82 -9.22 4.69 1.50
N SER A 83 -8.59 5.68 2.15
CA SER A 83 -9.03 7.07 2.07
C SER A 83 -9.00 7.59 0.63
N ALA A 84 -7.93 7.34 -0.12
CA ALA A 84 -7.79 7.75 -1.52
C ALA A 84 -8.77 7.04 -2.47
N LEU A 85 -9.25 5.85 -2.10
CA LEU A 85 -10.26 5.07 -2.83
C LEU A 85 -11.71 5.35 -2.38
N GLY A 86 -11.90 6.25 -1.41
CA GLY A 86 -13.22 6.59 -0.87
C GLY A 86 -13.89 5.42 -0.13
N LEU A 87 -13.10 4.57 0.51
CA LEU A 87 -13.57 3.43 1.31
C LEU A 87 -13.51 3.80 2.80
N THR A 88 -14.66 3.76 3.47
CA THR A 88 -14.81 4.28 4.85
C THR A 88 -15.25 3.23 5.88
N THR A 89 -15.45 1.95 5.51
CA THR A 89 -16.02 0.94 6.43
C THR A 89 -15.44 -0.47 6.30
N ASN A 90 -15.30 -1.11 7.47
CA ASN A 90 -14.80 -2.46 7.72
C ASN A 90 -15.78 -3.55 7.22
N THR A 91 -15.76 -3.85 5.92
CA THR A 91 -16.38 -5.07 5.38
C THR A 91 -15.34 -6.16 5.23
N ASN A 92 -15.73 -7.43 5.39
CA ASN A 92 -14.82 -8.57 5.18
C ASN A 92 -14.23 -8.61 3.76
N ASP A 93 -14.93 -8.00 2.78
CA ASP A 93 -14.52 -7.94 1.37
C ASP A 93 -13.79 -6.66 0.97
N MET A 94 -13.40 -5.80 1.93
CA MET A 94 -12.82 -4.49 1.65
C MET A 94 -11.55 -4.56 0.78
N TYR A 95 -10.78 -5.66 0.86
CA TYR A 95 -9.58 -5.85 0.06
C TYR A 95 -9.90 -6.09 -1.43
N ALA A 96 -10.84 -6.99 -1.73
CA ALA A 96 -11.27 -7.25 -3.11
C ALA A 96 -11.97 -6.02 -3.72
N GLN A 97 -12.86 -5.37 -2.95
CA GLN A 97 -13.52 -4.14 -3.38
C GLN A 97 -12.52 -2.99 -3.58
N GLY A 98 -11.51 -2.89 -2.70
CA GLY A 98 -10.41 -1.95 -2.81
C GLY A 98 -9.62 -2.13 -4.10
N PHE A 99 -9.33 -3.36 -4.49
CA PHE A 99 -8.66 -3.65 -5.76
C PHE A 99 -9.46 -3.15 -6.97
N LEU A 100 -10.77 -3.43 -7.03
CA LEU A 100 -11.61 -2.97 -8.14
C LEU A 100 -11.63 -1.43 -8.24
N ARG A 101 -11.79 -0.74 -7.11
CA ARG A 101 -11.74 0.73 -7.06
C ARG A 101 -10.37 1.28 -7.46
N TYR A 102 -9.30 0.61 -7.04
CA TYR A 102 -7.94 0.96 -7.41
C TYR A 102 -7.72 0.91 -8.92
N ILE A 103 -8.15 -0.17 -9.59
CA ILE A 103 -8.01 -0.29 -11.05
C ILE A 103 -8.81 0.82 -11.76
N HIS A 104 -10.08 1.00 -11.40
CA HIS A 104 -10.91 2.05 -12.00
C HIS A 104 -10.32 3.45 -11.82
N LYS A 105 -9.90 3.78 -10.60
CA LYS A 105 -9.24 5.06 -10.30
C LYS A 105 -7.96 5.21 -11.10
N GLY A 106 -7.09 4.20 -11.10
CA GLY A 106 -5.81 4.25 -11.80
C GLY A 106 -5.96 4.48 -13.32
N VAL A 107 -6.96 3.86 -13.95
CA VAL A 107 -7.29 4.09 -15.36
C VAL A 107 -7.87 5.49 -15.56
N GLN A 108 -8.81 5.93 -14.72
CA GLN A 108 -9.40 7.28 -14.80
C GLN A 108 -8.37 8.39 -14.64
N CYS A 109 -7.37 8.21 -13.77
CA CYS A 109 -6.28 9.17 -13.59
C CYS A 109 -5.22 9.08 -14.70
N GLY A 110 -5.34 8.12 -15.63
CA GLY A 110 -4.36 7.87 -16.69
C GLY A 110 -3.02 7.37 -16.15
N LEU A 111 -3.02 6.70 -14.99
CA LEU A 111 -1.84 6.11 -14.36
C LEU A 111 -1.69 4.61 -14.69
N LEU A 112 -2.79 3.97 -15.10
CA LEU A 112 -2.83 2.58 -15.55
C LEU A 112 -3.17 2.46 -17.02
N GLN A 113 -2.65 1.41 -17.64
CA GLN A 113 -3.03 1.00 -18.99
C GLN A 113 -4.54 0.66 -19.05
N PRO A 114 -5.31 1.28 -19.97
CA PRO A 114 -6.75 1.05 -20.05
C PRO A 114 -7.11 -0.39 -20.40
N GLU A 115 -6.24 -1.12 -21.11
CA GLU A 115 -6.42 -2.52 -21.51
C GLU A 115 -6.62 -3.47 -20.32
N ILE A 116 -6.18 -3.07 -19.12
CA ILE A 116 -6.37 -3.84 -17.89
C ILE A 116 -7.87 -4.10 -17.62
N ILE A 117 -8.76 -3.18 -18.02
CA ILE A 117 -10.21 -3.32 -17.78
C ILE A 117 -10.87 -4.40 -18.67
N ALA A 118 -10.16 -4.92 -19.68
CA ALA A 118 -10.66 -5.98 -20.54
C ALA A 118 -10.67 -7.36 -19.86
N TYR A 119 -9.92 -7.52 -18.75
CA TYR A 119 -9.88 -8.76 -17.98
C TYR A 119 -11.05 -8.86 -16.99
N ASP A 120 -11.41 -10.08 -16.60
CA ASP A 120 -12.35 -10.28 -15.48
C ASP A 120 -11.71 -9.89 -14.13
N LEU A 121 -11.85 -8.61 -13.79
CA LEU A 121 -11.31 -8.04 -12.55
C LEU A 121 -11.98 -8.62 -11.29
N VAL A 122 -13.23 -9.07 -11.40
CA VAL A 122 -13.95 -9.70 -10.26
C VAL A 122 -13.30 -11.06 -9.97
N PHE A 123 -13.12 -11.89 -10.99
CA PHE A 123 -12.40 -13.16 -10.85
C PHE A 123 -11.00 -12.96 -10.27
N LEU A 124 -10.23 -12.00 -10.79
CA LEU A 124 -8.87 -11.72 -10.31
C LEU A 124 -8.84 -11.18 -8.87
N SER A 125 -9.82 -10.37 -8.47
CA SER A 125 -9.92 -9.86 -7.10
C SER A 125 -10.05 -10.99 -6.07
N LEU A 126 -10.72 -12.08 -6.43
CA LEU A 126 -10.88 -13.27 -5.59
C LEU A 126 -9.59 -14.10 -5.46
N LYS A 127 -8.58 -13.85 -6.30
CA LYS A 127 -7.27 -14.51 -6.23
C LYS A 127 -6.28 -13.79 -5.32
N LEU A 128 -6.56 -12.54 -4.94
CA LEU A 128 -5.70 -11.77 -4.05
C LEU A 128 -5.59 -12.42 -2.67
N VAL A 129 -4.36 -12.48 -2.15
CA VAL A 129 -4.08 -13.02 -0.82
C VAL A 129 -3.55 -11.89 0.08
N ALA A 130 -4.47 -11.10 0.64
CA ALA A 130 -4.18 -9.89 1.42
C ALA A 130 -3.14 -10.09 2.54
N ARG A 131 -3.16 -11.25 3.22
CA ARG A 131 -2.20 -11.56 4.29
C ARG A 131 -0.74 -11.50 3.84
N LEU A 132 -0.44 -11.73 2.54
CA LEU A 132 0.91 -11.69 2.00
C LEU A 132 1.53 -10.29 2.02
N ASP A 133 0.73 -9.22 2.14
CA ASP A 133 1.29 -7.87 2.33
C ASP A 133 2.13 -7.77 3.61
N HIS A 134 1.84 -8.59 4.62
CA HIS A 134 2.56 -8.62 5.90
C HIS A 134 3.89 -9.38 5.81
N ASN A 135 4.18 -10.05 4.68
CA ASN A 135 5.44 -10.76 4.49
C ASN A 135 6.59 -9.84 4.06
N LEU A 136 6.29 -8.59 3.69
CA LEU A 136 7.30 -7.63 3.28
C LEU A 136 8.06 -7.10 4.48
N ALA A 137 9.38 -7.23 4.45
CA ALA A 137 10.25 -6.57 5.40
C ALA A 137 10.16 -5.04 5.25
N TYR A 138 10.48 -4.30 6.32
CA TYR A 138 10.30 -2.85 6.35
C TYR A 138 11.00 -2.16 5.17
N THR A 139 12.24 -2.55 4.86
CA THR A 139 13.01 -1.97 3.76
C THR A 139 12.37 -2.23 2.39
N GLU A 140 11.83 -3.44 2.17
CA GLU A 140 11.15 -3.80 0.92
C GLU A 140 9.84 -3.03 0.77
N LEU A 141 9.03 -2.96 1.83
CA LEU A 141 7.80 -2.19 1.84
C LEU A 141 8.07 -0.69 1.65
N GLN A 142 9.07 -0.13 2.32
CA GLN A 142 9.46 1.27 2.17
C GLN A 142 9.95 1.58 0.75
N ALA A 143 10.69 0.68 0.11
CA ALA A 143 11.13 0.83 -1.27
C ALA A 143 9.92 0.82 -2.23
N LEU A 144 8.99 -0.13 -2.07
CA LEU A 144 7.73 -0.17 -2.81
C LEU A 144 6.97 1.15 -2.69
N VAL A 145 6.69 1.59 -1.45
CA VAL A 145 5.91 2.81 -1.16
C VAL A 145 6.58 4.04 -1.73
N SER A 146 7.91 4.14 -1.68
CA SER A 146 8.62 5.34 -2.13
C SER A 146 8.70 5.44 -3.66
N GLN A 147 8.97 4.33 -4.35
CA GLN A 147 9.39 4.36 -5.76
C GLN A 147 8.38 3.77 -6.76
N HIS A 148 7.56 2.80 -6.35
CA HIS A 148 6.80 1.98 -7.31
C HIS A 148 5.28 2.03 -7.12
N LEU A 149 4.81 2.15 -5.88
CA LEU A 149 3.38 2.19 -5.64
C LEU A 149 2.77 3.49 -6.18
N LEU A 150 1.63 3.35 -6.85
CA LEU A 150 0.96 4.47 -7.48
C LEU A 150 0.46 5.50 -6.46
N LYS A 151 0.67 6.77 -6.81
CA LYS A 151 0.29 7.93 -6.01
C LYS A 151 -0.50 8.91 -6.85
N GLU A 152 -1.50 9.50 -6.23
CA GLU A 152 -2.22 10.65 -6.77
C GLU A 152 -2.06 11.81 -5.78
N GLN A 153 -1.59 12.97 -6.25
CA GLN A 153 -1.36 14.16 -5.41
C GLN A 153 -0.51 13.86 -4.16
N GLY A 154 0.50 12.99 -4.30
CA GLY A 154 1.41 12.60 -3.22
C GLY A 154 0.86 11.53 -2.26
N LYS A 155 -0.42 11.13 -2.39
CA LYS A 155 -1.02 10.06 -1.57
C LYS A 155 -1.03 8.74 -2.31
N CYS A 156 -0.59 7.68 -1.65
CA CYS A 156 -0.63 6.34 -2.23
C CYS A 156 -2.07 5.81 -2.26
N PHE A 157 -2.44 5.18 -3.38
CA PHE A 157 -3.74 4.55 -3.56
C PHE A 157 -3.63 3.09 -4.03
N GLU A 158 -2.46 2.48 -3.82
CA GLU A 158 -2.14 1.12 -4.23
C GLU A 158 -1.54 0.33 -3.04
N LEU A 159 -1.96 -0.93 -2.88
CA LEU A 159 -1.37 -1.87 -1.90
C LEU A 159 -0.40 -2.84 -2.60
N PRO A 160 0.52 -3.49 -1.87
CA PRO A 160 1.52 -4.37 -2.50
C PRO A 160 0.91 -5.51 -3.32
N GLN A 161 -0.09 -6.25 -2.82
CA GLN A 161 -0.73 -7.28 -3.68
C GLN A 161 -1.48 -6.68 -4.86
N TYR A 162 -2.02 -5.45 -4.76
CA TYR A 162 -2.64 -4.79 -5.90
C TYR A 162 -1.60 -4.51 -6.99
N ALA A 163 -0.43 -4.03 -6.59
CA ALA A 163 0.70 -3.81 -7.51
C ALA A 163 1.13 -5.12 -8.18
N PHE A 164 1.27 -6.21 -7.42
CA PHE A 164 1.64 -7.52 -7.99
C PHE A 164 0.58 -8.06 -8.95
N MET A 165 -0.71 -7.88 -8.66
CA MET A 165 -1.80 -8.25 -9.56
C MET A 165 -1.80 -7.39 -10.83
N ARG A 166 -1.63 -6.07 -10.70
CA ARG A 166 -1.44 -5.17 -11.86
C ARG A 166 -0.29 -5.65 -12.75
N ILE A 167 0.86 -5.94 -12.16
CA ILE A 167 2.04 -6.40 -12.90
C ILE A 167 1.72 -7.71 -13.62
N ALA A 168 1.03 -8.65 -12.96
CA ALA A 168 0.62 -9.91 -13.56
C ALA A 168 -0.29 -9.69 -14.78
N ILE A 169 -1.30 -8.82 -14.67
CA ILE A 169 -2.18 -8.45 -15.79
C ILE A 169 -1.37 -7.80 -16.92
N ALA A 170 -0.50 -6.85 -16.60
CA ALA A 170 0.31 -6.14 -17.60
C ALA A 170 1.29 -7.05 -18.35
N LEU A 171 1.81 -8.09 -17.70
CA LEU A 171 2.62 -9.12 -18.36
C LEU A 171 1.75 -10.01 -19.25
N ALA A 172 0.57 -10.42 -18.78
CA ALA A 172 -0.37 -11.22 -19.55
C ALA A 172 -0.89 -10.50 -20.80
N ILE A 173 -1.16 -9.20 -20.75
CA ILE A 173 -1.57 -8.37 -21.89
C ILE A 173 -0.57 -8.49 -23.05
N LYS A 174 0.73 -8.42 -22.76
CA LYS A 174 1.79 -8.47 -23.79
C LYS A 174 1.82 -9.78 -24.56
N GLU A 175 1.35 -10.84 -23.95
CA GLU A 175 1.37 -12.20 -24.51
C GLU A 175 -0.05 -12.73 -24.81
N ASN A 176 -1.08 -11.88 -24.71
CA ASN A 176 -2.49 -12.22 -24.92
C ASN A 176 -2.94 -13.46 -24.11
N GLN A 177 -2.57 -13.49 -22.82
CA GLN A 177 -2.80 -14.64 -21.93
C GLN A 177 -4.15 -14.55 -21.19
N SER A 178 -4.69 -15.67 -20.74
CA SER A 178 -5.97 -15.73 -20.02
C SER A 178 -5.88 -15.25 -18.56
N GLU A 179 -7.03 -15.00 -17.93
CA GLU A 179 -7.15 -14.68 -16.50
C GLU A 179 -6.58 -15.78 -15.60
N GLN A 180 -6.68 -17.06 -16.00
CA GLN A 180 -6.05 -18.13 -15.21
C GLN A 180 -4.53 -17.96 -15.20
N ARG A 181 -3.95 -17.58 -16.33
CA ARG A 181 -2.51 -17.32 -16.43
C ARG A 181 -2.09 -16.09 -15.63
N VAL A 182 -2.92 -15.04 -15.62
CA VAL A 182 -2.71 -13.89 -14.72
C VAL A 182 -2.64 -14.34 -13.26
N ALA A 183 -3.58 -15.18 -12.82
CA ALA A 183 -3.62 -15.67 -11.44
C ALA A 183 -2.36 -16.48 -11.08
N GLU A 184 -1.83 -17.27 -12.01
CA GLU A 184 -0.55 -17.99 -11.84
C GLU A 184 0.63 -17.05 -11.71
N ILE A 185 0.75 -16.06 -12.61
CA ILE A 185 1.82 -15.05 -12.56
C ILE A 185 1.75 -14.27 -11.25
N TYR A 186 0.55 -13.84 -10.84
CA TYR A 186 0.33 -13.18 -9.56
C TYR A 186 0.81 -14.05 -8.40
N ARG A 187 0.45 -15.34 -8.37
CA ARG A 187 0.89 -16.25 -7.30
C ARG A 187 2.41 -16.31 -7.20
N LEU A 188 3.12 -16.38 -8.33
CA LEU A 188 4.58 -16.38 -8.37
C LEU A 188 5.19 -15.07 -7.88
N LEU A 189 4.59 -13.93 -8.23
CA LEU A 189 5.05 -12.61 -7.79
C LEU A 189 4.77 -12.37 -6.29
N SER A 190 3.57 -12.73 -5.83
CA SER A 190 3.04 -12.42 -4.49
C SER A 190 3.84 -13.01 -3.33
N VAL A 191 4.57 -14.11 -3.57
CA VAL A 191 5.37 -14.81 -2.55
C VAL A 191 6.87 -14.56 -2.70
N ARG A 192 7.29 -13.87 -3.75
CA ARG A 192 8.71 -13.66 -4.04
C ARG A 192 9.22 -12.46 -3.25
N SER A 193 10.47 -12.54 -2.77
CA SER A 193 11.13 -11.38 -2.19
C SER A 193 11.16 -10.24 -3.21
N TYR A 194 10.67 -9.08 -2.80
CA TYR A 194 10.58 -7.89 -3.64
C TYR A 194 11.93 -7.52 -4.25
N SER A 195 13.00 -7.66 -3.46
CA SER A 195 14.40 -7.47 -3.87
C SER A 195 14.84 -8.27 -5.11
N ARG A 196 14.12 -9.33 -5.49
CA ARG A 196 14.42 -10.15 -6.67
C ARG A 196 13.67 -9.70 -7.92
N ILE A 197 12.67 -8.82 -7.81
CA ILE A 197 11.86 -8.33 -8.93
C ILE A 197 12.54 -7.11 -9.55
N SER A 198 12.73 -7.11 -10.87
CA SER A 198 13.42 -6.00 -11.55
C SER A 198 12.59 -4.71 -11.50
N PRO A 199 13.21 -3.52 -11.43
CA PRO A 199 12.50 -2.23 -11.48
C PRO A 199 11.58 -2.10 -12.70
N LYS A 200 12.03 -2.59 -13.87
CA LYS A 200 11.23 -2.62 -15.11
C LYS A 200 9.95 -3.44 -14.95
N THR A 201 10.03 -4.57 -14.26
CA THR A 201 8.86 -5.43 -13.97
C THR A 201 7.92 -4.74 -12.99
N LEU A 202 8.43 -4.02 -11.99
CA LEU A 202 7.62 -3.32 -10.98
C LEU A 202 6.77 -2.18 -11.57
N SER A 203 7.29 -1.53 -12.60
CA SER A 203 6.57 -0.48 -13.35
C SER A 203 5.68 -1.04 -14.49
N ALA A 204 5.48 -2.35 -14.60
CA ALA A 204 4.62 -2.91 -15.63
C ALA A 204 3.14 -2.51 -15.40
N GLY A 205 2.46 -2.09 -16.47
CA GLY A 205 1.05 -1.67 -16.41
C GLY A 205 0.82 -0.25 -15.96
N THR A 206 1.87 0.51 -15.62
CA THR A 206 1.80 1.93 -15.32
C THR A 206 2.13 2.77 -16.56
N LEU A 207 1.60 4.00 -16.63
CA LEU A 207 1.95 4.98 -17.65
C LEU A 207 2.93 6.00 -17.07
N GLU A 208 4.05 6.28 -17.76
CA GLU A 208 5.09 7.23 -17.30
C GLU A 208 4.63 8.69 -17.33
N GLN A 209 3.53 9.00 -18.04
CA GLN A 209 2.88 10.30 -18.10
C GLN A 209 1.38 10.08 -17.92
N PRO A 210 0.68 10.87 -17.08
CA PRO A 210 -0.77 10.83 -17.06
C PRO A 210 -1.27 11.20 -18.47
N TYR A 211 -1.85 10.24 -19.16
CA TYR A 211 -2.33 10.35 -20.55
C TYR A 211 -3.21 11.60 -20.79
N PHE A 212 -3.79 12.15 -19.72
CA PHE A 212 -4.64 13.32 -19.74
C PHE A 212 -3.95 14.69 -19.83
N ARG A 213 -2.62 14.81 -19.75
CA ARG A 213 -1.98 16.13 -19.98
C ARG A 213 -1.99 16.58 -21.44
N THR A 214 -2.27 15.68 -22.39
CA THR A 214 -2.23 15.98 -23.83
C THR A 214 -3.62 16.16 -24.46
N VAL A 215 -4.71 15.87 -23.74
CA VAL A 215 -6.08 15.85 -24.31
C VAL A 215 -6.81 17.20 -24.20
N LYS A 216 -6.15 18.28 -23.75
CA LYS A 216 -6.76 19.62 -23.83
C LYS A 216 -6.85 20.18 -25.26
N ASN A 217 -6.25 19.54 -26.26
CA ASN A 217 -6.24 20.01 -27.65
C ASN A 217 -6.77 19.00 -28.68
N ASP A 218 -7.32 17.85 -28.29
CA ASP A 218 -7.89 16.93 -29.28
C ASP A 218 -9.37 17.27 -29.54
N GLN A 219 -9.61 17.98 -30.64
CA GLN A 219 -10.95 18.36 -31.11
C GLN A 219 -11.86 17.16 -31.45
N ARG A 220 -11.34 15.92 -31.43
CA ARG A 220 -12.09 14.72 -31.82
C ARG A 220 -13.02 14.13 -30.75
N LEU A 221 -12.89 14.54 -29.48
CA LEU A 221 -13.77 14.08 -28.38
C LEU A 221 -15.00 14.98 -28.14
N ARG A 222 -15.29 15.94 -29.03
CA ARG A 222 -16.48 16.81 -28.94
C ARG A 222 -17.71 16.32 -29.70
N LEU A 223 -17.69 15.10 -30.24
CA LEU A 223 -18.81 14.58 -31.01
C LEU A 223 -19.21 13.18 -30.55
N VAL A 224 -19.73 13.09 -29.32
CA VAL A 224 -20.82 12.18 -29.00
C VAL A 224 -21.67 12.90 -27.94
N ASN A 225 -22.82 13.39 -28.37
CA ASN A 225 -23.92 13.80 -27.50
C ASN A 225 -24.57 12.56 -26.87
#